data_AF-A0A937WTX2-F1
#
_entry.id   AF-A0A937WTX2-F1
#
_cell.length_a   1.000
_cell.length_b   1.000
_cell.length_c   1.000
_cell.angle_alpha   90.00
_cell.angle_beta   90.00
_cell.angle_gamma   90.00
#
_symmetry.space_group_name_H-M   'P 1'
#
loop_
_entity.id
_entity.type
_entity.pdbx_description
1 polymer ?
#
loop_
_entity_poly.entity_id
_entity_poly.type
_entity_poly.pdbx_seq_one_letter_code
_entity_poly.pdbx_strand_id
1 'polypeptide(L)'
;MQHIKLELARKIERDRRTERGELMKYFRERLNPGRRQEGLPAITMSRMGKLLEGIPTKDLYYLKSVCDKARNFSTKFWYELNPEKYTEAAKGKPAKYEKRPPGADGRFL
;
A
#
# COMPACT_ATOMS: atom_id res chain seq x y z
N MET A 1 40.24 -4.21 15.05
CA MET A 1 38.82 -4.10 15.52
C MET A 1 37.94 -3.22 14.60
N GLN A 2 38.17 -3.15 13.28
CA GLN A 2 37.33 -2.33 12.37
C GLN A 2 36.46 -3.14 11.40
N HIS A 3 36.74 -4.44 11.20
CA HIS A 3 36.00 -5.27 10.25
C HIS A 3 34.58 -5.64 10.71
N ILE A 4 34.38 -5.88 12.01
CA ILE A 4 33.10 -6.30 12.58
C ILE A 4 32.01 -5.22 12.42
N LYS A 5 32.37 -3.94 12.54
CA LYS A 5 31.41 -2.83 12.45
C LYS A 5 30.85 -2.66 11.03
N LEU A 6 31.68 -2.88 10.00
CA LEU A 6 31.27 -2.78 8.60
C LEU A 6 30.31 -3.91 8.20
N GLU A 7 30.55 -5.13 8.68
CA GLU A 7 29.65 -6.26 8.42
C GLU A 7 28.30 -6.08 9.09
N LEU A 8 28.30 -5.63 10.36
CA LEU A 8 27.06 -5.36 11.09
C LEU A 8 26.24 -4.26 10.41
N ALA A 9 26.87 -3.17 9.95
CA ALA A 9 26.21 -2.10 9.20
C ALA A 9 25.60 -2.61 7.88
N ARG A 10 26.34 -3.41 7.10
CA ARG A 10 25.82 -4.03 5.86
C ARG A 10 24.69 -5.03 6.12
N LYS A 11 24.68 -5.70 7.28
CA LYS A 11 23.62 -6.64 7.66
C LYS A 11 22.36 -5.88 8.06
N ILE A 12 22.48 -4.84 8.86
CA ILE A 12 21.38 -3.92 9.21
C ILE A 12 20.81 -3.24 7.95
N GLU A 13 21.66 -2.82 7.01
CA GLU A 13 21.20 -2.24 5.75
C GLU A 13 20.45 -3.25 4.87
N ARG A 14 20.90 -4.51 4.85
CA ARG A 14 20.21 -5.61 4.17
C ARG A 14 18.90 -5.99 4.87
N ASP A 15 18.86 -6.07 6.19
CA ASP A 15 17.63 -6.30 6.97
C ASP A 15 16.62 -5.17 6.73
N ARG A 16 17.05 -3.91 6.74
CA ARG A 16 16.17 -2.78 6.41
C ARG A 16 15.64 -2.85 4.97
N ARG A 17 16.41 -3.42 4.04
CA ARG A 17 15.95 -3.70 2.66
C ARG A 17 14.95 -4.86 2.62
N THR A 18 15.08 -5.89 3.46
CA THR A 18 14.14 -7.02 3.50
C THR A 18 12.85 -6.67 4.22
N GLU A 19 12.89 -5.96 5.35
CA GLU A 19 11.72 -5.52 6.11
C GLU A 19 10.73 -4.75 5.22
N ARG A 20 11.25 -3.80 4.43
CA ARG A 20 10.44 -3.05 3.46
C ARG A 20 9.85 -3.98 2.40
N GLY A 21 10.66 -4.90 1.86
CA GLY A 21 10.22 -5.87 0.86
C GLY A 21 9.13 -6.82 1.36
N GLU A 22 9.22 -7.25 2.62
CA GLU A 22 8.23 -8.10 3.28
C GLU A 22 6.92 -7.37 3.50
N LEU A 23 6.97 -6.10 3.92
CA LEU A 23 5.77 -5.26 4.02
C LEU A 23 5.13 -5.03 2.66
N MET A 24 5.91 -4.74 1.62
CA MET A 24 5.41 -4.61 0.25
C MET A 24 4.73 -5.89 -0.25
N LYS A 25 5.33 -7.05 0.05
CA LYS A 25 4.77 -8.36 -0.28
C LYS A 25 3.45 -8.58 0.46
N TYR A 26 3.40 -8.24 1.75
CA TYR A 26 2.19 -8.31 2.58
C TYR A 26 1.04 -7.48 2.00
N PHE A 27 1.29 -6.20 1.71
CA PHE A 27 0.26 -5.31 1.13
C PHE A 27 -0.26 -5.86 -0.20
N ARG A 28 0.65 -6.33 -1.07
CA ARG A 28 0.30 -6.92 -2.36
C ARG A 28 -0.61 -8.14 -2.19
N GLU A 29 -0.28 -9.04 -1.28
CA GLU A 29 -1.03 -10.28 -1.03
C GLU A 29 -2.42 -10.01 -0.45
N ARG A 30 -2.58 -8.93 0.32
CA ARG A 30 -3.88 -8.49 0.82
C ARG A 30 -4.72 -7.76 -0.24
N LEU A 31 -4.10 -7.03 -1.17
CA LEU A 31 -4.82 -6.23 -2.18
C LEU A 31 -5.23 -7.02 -3.42
N ASN A 32 -4.38 -7.92 -3.90
CA ASN A 32 -4.61 -8.64 -5.15
C ASN A 32 -5.82 -9.59 -5.17
N PRO A 33 -6.25 -10.21 -4.06
CA PRO A 33 -7.49 -11.02 -4.05
C PRO A 33 -8.73 -10.20 -4.45
N GLY A 34 -8.96 -9.04 -3.83
CA GLY A 34 -10.10 -8.18 -4.17
C GLY A 34 -10.01 -7.64 -5.60
N ARG A 35 -8.80 -7.25 -6.05
CA ARG A 35 -8.59 -6.81 -7.44
C ARG A 35 -8.91 -7.89 -8.46
N ARG A 36 -8.54 -9.15 -8.19
CA ARG A 36 -8.86 -10.28 -9.08
C ARG A 36 -10.35 -10.54 -9.17
N GLN A 37 -11.07 -10.44 -8.04
CA GLN A 37 -12.53 -10.56 -8.01
C GLN A 37 -13.22 -9.46 -8.85
N GLU A 38 -12.65 -8.25 -8.84
CA GLU A 38 -13.12 -7.11 -9.63
C GLU A 38 -12.62 -7.11 -11.09
N GLY A 39 -11.92 -8.16 -11.54
CA GLY A 39 -11.36 -8.23 -12.90
C GLY A 39 -10.20 -7.26 -13.16
N LEU A 40 -9.64 -6.64 -12.12
CA LEU A 40 -8.55 -5.70 -12.22
C LEU A 40 -7.18 -6.41 -12.25
N PRO A 41 -6.18 -5.84 -12.96
CA PRO A 41 -4.84 -6.40 -12.99
C PRO A 41 -4.22 -6.38 -11.59
N ALA A 42 -3.55 -7.48 -11.26
CA ALA A 42 -2.81 -7.65 -10.02
C ALA A 42 -1.68 -6.62 -9.92
N ILE A 43 -1.43 -6.13 -8.71
CA ILE A 43 -0.31 -5.24 -8.41
C ILE A 43 0.96 -6.08 -8.32
N THR A 44 1.98 -5.69 -9.08
CA THR A 44 3.31 -6.30 -9.05
C THR A 44 4.17 -5.69 -7.93
N MET A 45 5.27 -6.35 -7.55
CA MET A 45 6.21 -5.79 -6.54
C MET A 45 6.76 -4.43 -6.99
N SER A 46 7.10 -4.28 -8.27
CA SER A 46 7.61 -3.01 -8.81
C SER A 46 6.56 -1.89 -8.74
N ARG A 47 5.29 -2.20 -9.04
CA ARG A 47 4.20 -1.23 -8.92
C ARG A 47 3.92 -0.87 -7.46
N MET A 48 4.01 -1.85 -6.55
CA MET A 48 3.91 -1.60 -5.11
C MET A 48 5.06 -0.70 -4.62
N GLY A 49 6.26 -0.87 -5.14
CA GLY A 49 7.42 -0.04 -4.81
C GLY A 49 7.20 1.42 -5.19
N LYS A 50 6.68 1.68 -6.39
CA LYS A 50 6.31 3.03 -6.84
C LYS A 50 5.20 3.66 -6.00
N LEU A 51 4.17 2.87 -5.64
CA LEU A 51 3.08 3.37 -4.79
C LEU A 51 3.57 3.81 -3.41
N LEU A 52 4.61 3.15 -2.88
CA LEU A 52 5.14 3.40 -1.55
C LEU A 52 6.46 4.19 -1.57
N GLU A 53 6.91 4.68 -2.73
CA GLU A 53 8.23 5.29 -2.93
C GLU A 53 8.47 6.49 -2.00
N GLY A 54 7.43 7.31 -1.79
CA GLY A 54 7.47 8.46 -0.89
C GLY A 54 7.21 8.15 0.59
N ILE A 55 6.93 6.89 0.96
CA ILE A 55 6.56 6.51 2.33
C ILE A 55 7.75 5.84 3.02
N PRO A 56 8.24 6.36 4.15
CA PRO A 56 9.34 5.74 4.89
C PRO A 56 8.90 4.40 5.48
N THR A 57 9.84 3.47 5.66
CA THR A 57 9.52 2.11 6.12
C THR A 57 8.83 2.09 7.50
N LYS A 58 9.10 3.05 8.38
CA LYS A 58 8.41 3.18 9.67
C LYS A 58 6.90 3.38 9.49
N ASP A 59 6.49 4.21 8.53
CA ASP A 59 5.09 4.49 8.26
C ASP A 59 4.39 3.30 7.60
N LEU A 60 5.13 2.40 6.95
CA LEU A 60 4.58 1.14 6.45
C LEU A 60 4.11 0.22 7.59
N TYR A 61 4.78 0.20 8.75
CA TYR A 61 4.30 -0.55 9.92
C TYR A 61 3.02 0.06 10.48
N TYR A 62 2.93 1.39 10.55
CA TYR A 62 1.71 2.07 10.94
C TYR A 62 0.57 1.76 9.97
N LEU A 63 0.81 1.90 8.67
CA LEU A 63 -0.14 1.61 7.61
C LEU A 63 -0.66 0.17 7.69
N LYS A 64 0.25 -0.80 7.91
CA LYS A 64 -0.12 -2.21 8.15
C LYS A 64 -1.08 -2.32 9.32
N SER A 65 -0.74 -1.75 10.48
CA SER A 65 -1.57 -1.85 11.69
C SER A 65 -2.97 -1.23 11.52
N VAL A 66 -3.07 -0.10 10.81
CA VAL A 66 -4.34 0.59 10.57
C VAL A 66 -5.19 -0.18 9.57
N CYS A 67 -4.58 -0.73 8.51
CA CYS A 67 -5.30 -1.53 7.52
C CYS A 67 -5.76 -2.87 8.09
N ASP A 68 -4.98 -3.49 8.98
CA ASP A 68 -5.33 -4.76 9.64
C ASP A 68 -6.51 -4.60 10.61
N LYS A 69 -6.64 -3.44 11.27
CA LYS A 69 -7.76 -3.12 12.15
C LYS A 69 -9.03 -2.71 11.40
N ALA A 70 -8.91 -2.38 10.11
CA ALA A 70 -10.04 -1.91 9.32
C ALA A 70 -10.90 -3.08 8.82
N ARG A 71 -12.22 -2.87 8.74
CA ARG A 71 -13.15 -3.86 8.18
C ARG A 71 -12.82 -4.21 6.72
N ASN A 72 -12.37 -3.22 5.94
CA ASN A 72 -11.99 -3.38 4.55
C ASN A 72 -10.54 -2.90 4.34
N PHE A 73 -9.62 -3.85 4.18
CA PHE A 73 -8.19 -3.58 4.03
C PHE A 73 -7.90 -2.66 2.83
N SER A 74 -8.40 -3.03 1.64
CA SER A 74 -8.10 -2.33 0.39
C SER A 74 -8.54 -0.86 0.44
N THR A 75 -9.79 -0.61 0.86
CA THR A 75 -10.32 0.75 0.97
C THR A 75 -9.51 1.60 1.95
N LYS A 76 -9.13 1.04 3.09
CA LYS A 76 -8.34 1.78 4.08
C LYS A 76 -6.93 2.07 3.58
N PHE A 77 -6.31 1.12 2.90
CA PHE A 77 -4.98 1.28 2.32
C PHE A 77 -4.93 2.46 1.34
N TRP A 78 -5.86 2.51 0.38
CA TRP A 78 -5.92 3.62 -0.58
C TRP A 78 -6.27 4.96 0.06
N TYR A 79 -7.08 4.95 1.11
CA TYR A 79 -7.44 6.15 1.85
C TYR A 79 -6.23 6.76 2.59
N GLU A 80 -5.40 5.93 3.21
CA GLU A 80 -4.19 6.41 3.89
C GLU A 80 -3.09 6.85 2.91
N LEU A 81 -3.07 6.29 1.71
CA LEU A 81 -2.18 6.72 0.62
C LEU A 81 -2.60 8.03 -0.05
N ASN A 82 -3.81 8.54 0.21
CA ASN A 82 -4.27 9.77 -0.41
C ASN A 82 -3.78 11.01 0.37
N PRO A 83 -2.84 11.82 -0.18
CA PRO A 83 -2.29 12.99 0.50
C PRO A 83 -3.33 14.10 0.72
N GLU A 84 -4.40 14.16 -0.09
CA GLU A 84 -5.43 15.20 0.01
C GLU A 84 -6.18 15.14 1.35
N LYS A 85 -6.22 13.98 2.00
CA LYS A 85 -6.85 13.77 3.31
C LYS A 85 -6.29 14.69 4.40
N TYR A 86 -5.01 15.09 4.28
CA TYR A 86 -4.32 15.91 5.27
C TYR A 86 -4.32 17.40 4.93
N THR A 87 -4.93 17.79 3.81
CA THR A 87 -5.08 19.21 3.44
C THR A 87 -6.31 19.80 4.12
N GLU A 88 -6.21 21.02 4.66
CA GLU A 88 -7.31 21.73 5.33
C GLU A 88 -8.56 21.91 4.41
N ALA A 89 -8.36 21.84 3.08
CA ALA A 89 -9.43 21.85 2.07
C ALA A 89 -10.33 20.59 2.09
N ALA A 90 -9.90 19.49 2.72
CA ALA A 90 -10.67 18.25 2.81
C ALA A 90 -11.77 18.28 3.88
N LYS A 91 -11.78 19.28 4.79
CA LYS A 91 -12.82 19.43 5.83
C LYS A 91 -14.24 19.67 5.27
N GLY A 92 -14.37 19.94 3.97
CA GLY A 92 -15.66 20.26 3.33
C GLY A 92 -16.06 19.41 2.13
N LYS A 93 -15.31 18.38 1.73
CA LYS A 93 -15.68 17.54 0.58
C LYS A 93 -15.53 16.06 0.92
N PRO A 94 -16.61 15.26 0.87
CA PRO A 94 -16.49 13.82 1.04
C PRO A 94 -15.54 13.30 -0.05
N ALA A 95 -14.54 12.51 0.35
CA ALA A 95 -13.63 11.85 -0.56
C ALA A 95 -14.45 11.14 -1.64
N LYS A 96 -14.29 11.59 -2.89
CA LYS A 96 -15.02 11.05 -4.03
C LYS A 96 -14.45 9.68 -4.37
N TYR A 97 -14.78 8.67 -3.57
CA TYR A 97 -14.87 7.32 -4.11
C TYR A 97 -16.13 7.30 -4.96
N GLU A 98 -15.96 7.68 -6.22
CA GLU A 98 -16.96 7.40 -7.24
C GLU A 98 -17.18 5.88 -7.20
N LYS A 99 -18.33 5.48 -6.65
CA LYS A 99 -18.80 4.10 -6.76
C LYS A 99 -18.86 3.82 -8.25
N ARG A 100 -17.86 3.13 -8.81
CA ARG A 100 -18.05 2.54 -10.13
C ARG A 100 -19.23 1.58 -9.97
N PRO A 101 -20.35 1.80 -10.68
CA PRO A 101 -21.49 0.90 -10.56
C PRO A 101 -21.04 -0.52 -10.96
N PRO A 102 -21.52 -1.57 -10.28
CA PRO A 102 -21.31 -2.92 -10.76
C PRO A 102 -22.09 -3.05 -12.08
N GLY A 103 -21.37 -3.16 -13.21
CA GLY A 103 -21.97 -3.49 -14.51
C GLY A 103 -22.07 -2.37 -15.55
N ALA A 104 -21.02 -1.58 -15.77
CA ALA A 104 -20.96 -0.62 -16.88
C ALA A 104 -20.27 -1.17 -18.15
N ASP A 105 -20.29 -2.50 -18.35
CA ASP A 105 -19.86 -3.11 -19.60
C ASP A 105 -21.13 -3.50 -20.36
N GLY A 106 -21.82 -2.48 -20.88
CA GLY A 106 -22.92 -2.63 -21.82
C GLY A 106 -22.44 -3.24 -23.15
N ARG A 107 -22.17 -4.54 -23.16
CA ARG A 107 -22.38 -5.38 -24.33
C ARG A 107 -23.62 -6.23 -24.09
N PHE A 108 -24.73 -5.61 -24.48
CA PHE A 108 -25.89 -6.29 -25.03
C PHE A 108 -25.44 -7.18 -26.20
N LEU A 109 -26.00 -8.39 -26.25
CA LEU A 109 -25.93 -9.42 -27.30
C LEU A 109 -24.62 -10.19 -27.43
#